data_AF-A0A2R6LG81-F1
#
_entry.id   AF-A0A2R6LG81-F1
#
_cell.length_a   1.000
_cell.length_b   1.000
_cell.length_c   1.000
_cell.angle_alpha   90.00
_cell.angle_beta   90.00
_cell.angle_gamma   90.00
#
_symmetry.space_group_name_H-M   'P 1'
#
loop_
_entity.id
_entity.type
_entity.pdbx_description
1 polymer ?
#
loop_
_entity_poly.entity_id
_entity_poly.type
_entity_poly.pdbx_seq_one_letter_code
_entity_poly.pdbx_strand_id
1 'polypeptide(L)' 'VTDPDPAVYRGADAVYALNCPPELQRPLSAVARTAGADCLFTTLGTDPAVVDAAPETLPGATLFRTQA' A
#
# COMPACT_ATOMS: atom_id res chain seq x y z
N VAL A 1 -18.15 6.98 7.70
CA VAL A 1 -17.89 5.65 7.10
C VAL A 1 -16.50 5.24 7.54
N THR A 2 -16.40 4.27 8.45
CA THR A 2 -15.13 3.75 8.99
C THR A 2 -15.13 2.23 9.14
N ASP A 3 -16.20 1.57 8.69
CA ASP A 3 -16.39 0.13 8.75
C ASP A 3 -16.88 -0.36 7.37
N PRO A 4 -15.98 -0.42 6.37
CA PRO A 4 -16.34 -0.90 5.04
C PRO A 4 -16.57 -2.42 5.06
N ASP A 5 -17.52 -2.91 4.26
CA ASP A 5 -17.68 -4.36 4.06
C ASP A 5 -16.53 -4.90 3.19
N PRO A 6 -15.64 -5.76 3.73
CA PRO A 6 -14.51 -6.30 2.96
C PRO A 6 -14.93 -7.18 1.79
N ALA A 7 -16.14 -7.75 1.82
CA ALA A 7 -16.63 -8.64 0.75
C ALA A 7 -16.76 -7.92 -0.60
N VAL A 8 -17.02 -6.61 -0.58
CA VAL A 8 -17.11 -5.76 -1.79
C VAL A 8 -15.78 -5.67 -2.54
N TYR A 9 -14.66 -5.85 -1.83
CA TYR A 9 -13.30 -5.70 -2.38
C TYR A 9 -12.60 -7.03 -2.62
N ARG A 10 -13.30 -8.17 -2.46
CA ARG A 10 -12.73 -9.50 -2.64
C ARG A 10 -12.31 -9.72 -4.09
N GLY A 11 -11.12 -10.29 -4.28
CA GLY A 11 -10.58 -10.61 -5.60
C GLY A 11 -9.88 -9.44 -6.29
N ALA A 12 -9.61 -8.35 -5.58
CA ALA A 12 -8.71 -7.32 -6.08
C ALA A 12 -7.29 -7.87 -6.21
N ASP A 13 -6.64 -7.60 -7.35
CA ASP A 13 -5.26 -8.01 -7.58
C ASP A 13 -4.27 -7.13 -6.81
N ALA A 14 -4.65 -5.88 -6.50
CA ALA A 14 -3.80 -4.92 -5.79
C ALA A 14 -4.60 -3.96 -4.88
N VAL A 15 -3.94 -3.53 -3.81
CA VAL A 15 -4.35 -2.43 -2.95
C VAL A 15 -3.27 -1.35 -3.00
N TYR A 16 -3.67 -0.11 -3.28
CA TYR A 16 -2.70 0.97 -3.40
C TYR A 16 -3.08 2.26 -2.68
N ALA A 17 -2.05 3.04 -2.34
CA ALA A 17 -2.20 4.38 -1.80
C ALA A 17 -1.21 5.34 -2.48
N LEU A 18 -1.71 6.49 -2.92
CA LEU A 18 -0.87 7.59 -3.39
C LEU A 18 -0.59 8.51 -2.22
N ASN A 19 0.67 8.93 -2.06
CA ASN A 19 1.12 9.82 -0.99
C ASN A 19 0.80 9.25 0.41
N CYS A 20 1.08 7.97 0.63
CA CYS A 20 0.79 7.24 1.86
C CYS A 20 1.70 7.72 3.02
N PRO A 21 1.13 8.34 4.06
CA PRO A 21 1.90 8.78 5.22
C PRO A 21 2.36 7.56 6.04
N PRO A 22 3.47 7.67 6.80
CA PRO A 22 4.07 6.54 7.53
C PRO A 22 3.11 5.73 8.40
N GLU A 23 2.21 6.38 9.11
CA GLU A 23 1.25 5.75 10.01
C GLU A 23 0.23 4.84 9.30
N LEU A 24 0.02 5.05 7.99
CA LEU A 24 -0.93 4.27 7.20
C LEU A 24 -0.28 3.12 6.41
N GLN A 25 1.05 3.06 6.29
CA GLN A 25 1.72 2.04 5.49
C GLN A 25 1.56 0.63 6.07
N ARG A 26 1.64 0.48 7.40
CA ARG A 26 1.39 -0.81 8.07
C ARG A 26 -0.05 -1.32 7.91
N PRO A 27 -1.10 -0.52 8.20
CA PRO A 27 -2.47 -0.98 7.99
C PRO A 27 -2.78 -1.24 6.51
N LEU A 28 -2.21 -0.46 5.58
CA LEU A 28 -2.32 -0.73 4.14
C LEU A 28 -1.78 -2.12 3.77
N SER A 29 -0.55 -2.43 4.20
CA SER A 29 0.08 -3.74 3.98
C SER A 29 -0.72 -4.88 4.62
N ALA A 30 -1.30 -4.66 5.80
CA ALA A 30 -2.13 -5.66 6.47
C ALA A 30 -3.42 -5.97 5.68
N VAL A 31 -4.08 -4.95 5.12
CA VAL A 31 -5.27 -5.12 4.28
C VAL A 31 -4.93 -5.87 2.99
N ALA A 32 -3.86 -5.47 2.29
CA ALA A 32 -3.40 -6.14 1.08
C ALA A 32 -3.09 -7.62 1.31
N ARG A 33 -2.34 -7.94 2.38
CA ARG A 33 -2.04 -9.32 2.78
C ARG A 33 -3.30 -10.12 3.12
N THR A 34 -4.26 -9.52 3.82
CA THR A 34 -5.54 -10.18 4.16
C THR A 34 -6.37 -10.49 2.91
N ALA A 35 -6.30 -9.62 1.90
CA ALA A 35 -6.96 -9.82 0.61
C ALA A 35 -6.20 -10.78 -0.33
N GLY A 36 -4.94 -11.11 -0.04
CA GLY A 36 -4.06 -11.83 -0.96
C GLY A 36 -3.69 -11.01 -2.20
N ALA A 37 -3.61 -9.69 -2.05
CA ALA A 37 -3.38 -8.72 -3.11
C ALA A 37 -1.98 -8.08 -3.01
N ASP A 38 -1.47 -7.57 -4.13
CA ASP A 38 -0.26 -6.77 -4.15
C ASP A 38 -0.45 -5.47 -3.35
N CYS A 39 0.54 -5.08 -2.53
CA CYS A 39 0.52 -3.82 -1.81
C CYS A 39 1.47 -2.82 -2.47
N LEU A 40 0.93 -1.68 -2.89
CA LEU A 40 1.64 -0.66 -3.67
C LEU A 40 1.42 0.73 -3.06
N PHE A 41 2.48 1.51 -2.84
CA PHE A 41 2.28 2.89 -2.42
C PHE A 41 3.38 3.84 -2.87
N THR A 42 3.04 5.11 -3.02
CA THR A 42 4.01 6.20 -3.07
C THR A 42 4.02 6.92 -1.73
N THR A 43 5.12 7.56 -1.36
CA THR A 43 5.18 8.44 -0.18
C THR A 43 5.08 9.91 -0.62
N LEU A 44 4.99 10.84 0.33
CA LEU A 44 5.07 12.29 0.07
C LEU A 44 6.49 12.75 -0.35
N GLY A 45 7.39 11.83 -0.69
CA GLY A 45 8.74 12.08 -1.16
C GLY A 45 9.79 12.18 -0.05
N THR A 46 9.50 12.89 1.03
CA THR A 46 10.39 12.97 2.21
C THR A 46 10.12 11.88 3.24
N ASP A 47 8.93 11.31 3.22
CA ASP A 47 8.53 10.28 4.18
C ASP A 47 9.19 8.94 3.85
N PRO A 48 9.74 8.25 4.87
CA PRO A 48 10.32 6.93 4.66
C PRO A 48 9.25 5.86 4.43
N ALA A 49 9.63 4.78 3.76
CA ALA A 49 8.92 3.52 3.90
C ALA A 49 9.22 2.93 5.29
N VAL A 50 8.19 2.66 6.09
CA VAL A 50 8.26 2.09 7.45
C VAL A 50 7.84 0.62 7.52
N VAL A 51 7.56 0.04 6.36
CA VAL A 51 7.32 -1.39 6.12
C VAL A 51 8.41 -1.91 5.20
N ASP A 52 8.64 -3.23 5.24
CA ASP A 52 9.58 -3.87 4.32
C ASP A 52 9.01 -3.82 2.90
N ALA A 53 9.60 -2.97 2.07
CA ALA A 53 9.14 -2.70 0.72
C ALA A 53 10.32 -2.45 -0.23
N ALA A 54 10.21 -3.03 -1.42
CA ALA A 54 11.15 -2.80 -2.49
C ALA A 54 10.77 -1.51 -3.25
N PRO A 55 11.70 -0.54 -3.40
CA PRO A 55 11.47 0.64 -4.21
C PRO A 55 11.61 0.35 -5.71
N GLU A 56 10.76 0.99 -6.50
CA GLU A 56 10.77 1.01 -7.96
C GLU A 56 10.64 2.46 -8.45
N THR A 57 11.58 2.91 -9.28
CA THR A 57 11.58 4.28 -9.80
C THR A 57 10.59 4.40 -10.97
N LEU A 58 9.63 5.31 -10.85
CA LEU A 58 8.70 5.68 -11.91
C LEU A 58 8.96 7.11 -12.39
N PRO A 59 8.43 7.53 -13.55
CA PRO A 59 8.46 8.93 -13.95
C PRO A 59 7.75 9.82 -12.91
N GLY A 60 8.51 10.59 -12.14
CA GLY A 60 8.00 11.57 -11.17
C GLY A 60 7.69 11.05 -9.77
N ALA A 61 7.88 9.75 -9.48
CA ALA A 61 7.65 9.20 -8.14
C ALA A 61 8.48 7.93 -7.89
N THR A 62 8.58 7.52 -6.62
CA THR A 62 9.07 6.19 -6.23
C THR A 62 7.89 5.38 -5.74
N LEU A 63 7.68 4.22 -6.37
CA LEU A 63 6.71 3.23 -5.97
C LEU A 63 7.38 2.27 -4.97
N PHE A 64 6.68 1.93 -3.91
CA PHE A 64 7.09 0.93 -2.94
C PHE A 64 6.13 -0.24 -3.02
N ARG A 65 6.69 -1.45 -3.16
CA ARG A 65 5.93 -2.70 -3.15
C ARG A 65 6.34 -3.54 -1.95
N THR A 66 5.37 -3.92 -1.10
CA THR A 66 5.69 -4.83 0.01
C THR A 66 5.86 -6.25 -0.49
N GLN A 67 6.74 -7.01 0.14
CA GLN A 67 6.73 -8.47 -0.05
C GLN A 67 5.55 -9.07 0.72
N ALA A 68 4.87 -10.05 0.14
CA ALA A 68 3.71 -10.73 0.72
C ALA A 68 4.08 -11.58 1.95
#